data_AF-A0A2K2AJ76-F1
#
_entry.id   AF-A0A2K2AJ76-F1
#
_cell.length_a   1.000
_cell.length_b   1.000
_cell.length_c   1.000
_cell.angle_alpha   90.00
_cell.angle_beta   90.00
_cell.angle_gamma   90.00
#
_symmetry.space_group_name_H-M   'P 1'
#
loop_
_entity.id
_entity.type
_entity.pdbx_description
1 polymer ?
#
loop_
_entity_poly.entity_id
_entity_poly.type
_entity_poly.pdbx_seq_one_letter_code
_entity_poly.pdbx_strand_id
1 'polypeptide(L)'
;MSTYLTLNAMGVSRDSQLRTLKLLKAVLEGGGREIFEFGHETMKKRWEKLNRAISLSKRFSLQEIVPKYCTYFQKIRGVSPAYGWLKCEEEEDKHCYACNQQTENNWIF
;
A
#
# COMPACT_ATOMS: atom_id res chain seq x y z
N MET A 1 17.03 -16.02 15.95
CA MET A 1 15.59 -15.66 15.87
C MET A 1 14.80 -16.19 17.08
N SER A 2 14.76 -17.51 17.33
CA SER A 2 13.97 -18.06 18.46
C SER A 2 14.40 -17.53 19.83
N THR A 3 15.70 -17.44 20.10
CA THR A 3 16.23 -16.88 21.36
C THR A 3 15.77 -15.44 21.60
N TYR A 4 15.75 -14.61 20.56
CA TYR A 4 15.29 -13.22 20.64
C TYR A 4 13.78 -13.13 20.96
N LEU A 5 12.95 -13.96 20.30
CA LEU A 5 11.51 -13.98 20.55
C LEU A 5 11.18 -14.43 21.97
N THR A 6 11.92 -15.41 22.50
CA THR A 6 11.77 -15.87 23.88
C THR A 6 12.18 -14.78 24.87
N LEU A 7 13.31 -14.11 24.65
CA LEU A 7 13.83 -13.10 25.56
C LEU A 7 13.02 -11.79 25.55
N ASN A 8 12.53 -11.35 24.39
CA ASN A 8 11.84 -10.06 24.28
C ASN A 8 10.33 -10.12 24.55
N ALA A 9 9.67 -11.21 24.15
CA ALA A 9 8.21 -11.29 24.16
C ALA A 9 7.67 -12.62 24.71
N MET A 10 8.56 -13.53 25.17
CA MET A 10 8.20 -14.88 25.59
C MET A 10 7.39 -15.64 24.52
N GLY A 11 7.76 -15.43 23.25
CA GLY A 11 7.07 -16.00 22.10
C GLY A 11 5.99 -15.08 21.52
N VAL A 12 4.95 -15.69 20.93
CA VAL A 12 3.85 -14.98 20.24
C VAL A 12 2.53 -15.34 20.93
N SER A 13 1.64 -14.36 21.09
CA SER A 13 0.31 -14.58 21.67
C SER A 13 -0.44 -15.74 21.00
N ARG A 14 -0.89 -16.70 21.82
CA ARG A 14 -1.69 -17.85 21.35
C ARG A 14 -3.04 -17.42 20.77
N ASP A 15 -3.63 -16.35 21.31
CA ASP A 15 -4.89 -15.80 20.81
C ASP A 15 -4.73 -15.17 19.43
N SER A 16 -3.63 -14.42 19.22
CA SER A 16 -3.30 -13.88 17.90
C SER A 16 -3.06 -14.99 16.88
N GLN A 17 -2.38 -16.07 17.27
CA GLN A 17 -2.18 -17.24 16.41
C GLN A 17 -3.51 -17.92 16.07
N LEU A 18 -4.38 -18.16 17.05
CA LEU A 18 -5.68 -18.80 16.86
C LEU A 18 -6.61 -17.95 15.95
N ARG A 19 -6.64 -16.63 16.16
CA ARG A 19 -7.43 -15.71 15.32
C ARG A 19 -6.90 -15.68 13.90
N THR A 20 -5.58 -15.58 13.73
CA THR A 20 -4.95 -15.59 12.40
C THR A 20 -5.23 -16.89 11.67
N LEU A 21 -5.14 -18.04 12.36
CA LEU A 21 -5.46 -19.34 11.78
C LEU A 21 -6.89 -19.40 11.26
N LYS A 22 -7.87 -18.91 12.03
CA LYS A 22 -9.27 -18.87 11.59
C LYS A 22 -9.47 -17.98 10.36
N LEU A 23 -8.85 -16.79 10.33
CA LEU A 23 -8.94 -15.87 9.20
C LEU A 23 -8.28 -16.44 7.95
N LEU A 24 -7.09 -17.04 8.07
CA LEU A 24 -6.40 -17.68 6.95
C LEU A 24 -7.19 -18.87 6.40
N LYS A 25 -7.84 -19.66 7.26
CA LYS A 25 -8.77 -20.72 6.80
C LYS A 25 -9.90 -20.16 5.95
N ALA A 26 -10.59 -19.12 6.42
CA ALA A 26 -11.67 -18.49 5.67
C ALA A 26 -11.18 -17.92 4.31
N VAL A 27 -9.98 -17.32 4.27
CA VAL A 27 -9.37 -16.85 3.02
C VAL A 27 -9.11 -18.01 2.05
N LEU A 28 -8.63 -19.15 2.57
CA LEU A 28 -8.27 -20.31 1.76
C LEU A 28 -9.49 -21.12 1.27
N GLU A 29 -10.65 -21.04 1.95
CA GLU A 29 -11.89 -21.71 1.52
C GLU A 29 -12.30 -21.32 0.09
N GLY A 30 -12.09 -20.06 -0.31
CA GLY A 30 -12.30 -19.57 -1.68
C GLY A 30 -11.05 -19.61 -2.58
N GLY A 31 -10.04 -20.42 -2.24
CA GLY A 31 -8.75 -20.47 -2.96
C GLY A 31 -7.93 -19.16 -2.88
N GLY A 32 -8.25 -18.28 -1.92
CA GLY A 32 -7.63 -16.97 -1.75
C GLY A 32 -8.05 -15.91 -2.77
N ARG A 33 -8.72 -16.29 -3.87
CA ARG A 33 -8.88 -15.40 -5.02
C ARG A 33 -9.75 -14.18 -4.73
N GLU A 34 -10.78 -14.38 -3.92
CA GLU A 34 -11.77 -13.35 -3.58
C GLU A 34 -11.14 -12.18 -2.80
N ILE A 35 -10.35 -12.47 -1.75
CA ILE A 35 -9.74 -11.42 -0.94
C ILE A 35 -8.68 -10.63 -1.73
N PHE A 36 -7.91 -11.31 -2.60
CA PHE A 36 -6.90 -10.64 -3.41
C PHE A 36 -7.53 -9.85 -4.56
N GLU A 37 -8.63 -10.33 -5.16
CA GLU A 37 -9.38 -9.57 -6.16
C GLU A 37 -10.02 -8.33 -5.52
N PHE A 38 -10.63 -8.49 -4.34
CA PHE A 38 -11.19 -7.38 -3.55
C PHE A 38 -10.12 -6.33 -3.23
N GLY A 39 -8.96 -6.76 -2.72
CA GLY A 39 -7.85 -5.88 -2.39
C GLY A 39 -7.35 -5.12 -3.62
N HIS A 40 -7.14 -5.82 -4.74
CA HIS A 40 -6.69 -5.20 -5.97
C HIS A 40 -7.69 -4.17 -6.51
N GLU A 41 -8.97 -4.52 -6.66
CA GLU A 41 -9.97 -3.62 -7.22
C GLU A 41 -10.21 -2.39 -6.33
N THR A 42 -10.15 -2.56 -5.00
CA THR A 42 -10.24 -1.45 -4.06
C THR A 42 -9.05 -0.49 -4.20
N MET A 43 -7.83 -1.02 -4.23
CA MET A 43 -6.62 -0.20 -4.32
C MET A 43 -6.45 0.44 -5.71
N LYS A 44 -6.84 -0.26 -6.77
CA LYS A 44 -6.92 0.29 -8.13
C LYS A 44 -7.86 1.49 -8.20
N LYS A 45 -9.08 1.37 -7.65
CA LYS A 45 -10.04 2.48 -7.59
C LYS A 45 -9.49 3.69 -6.83
N ARG A 46 -8.79 3.47 -5.72
CA ARG A 46 -8.12 4.54 -4.95
C ARG A 46 -7.03 5.20 -5.78
N TRP A 47 -6.19 4.41 -6.44
CA TRP A 47 -5.11 4.89 -7.29
C TRP A 47 -5.60 5.69 -8.49
N GLU A 48 -6.64 5.23 -9.18
CA GLU A 48 -7.27 5.94 -10.29
C GLU A 48 -7.85 7.30 -9.85
N LYS A 49 -8.50 7.35 -8.69
CA LYS A 49 -9.02 8.61 -8.13
C LYS A 49 -7.90 9.59 -7.80
N LEU A 50 -6.83 9.10 -7.17
CA LEU A 50 -5.67 9.92 -6.82
C LEU A 50 -4.96 10.47 -8.06
N ASN A 51 -4.70 9.61 -9.05
CA ASN A 51 -4.10 10.04 -10.33
C ASN A 51 -4.95 11.11 -11.03
N ARG A 52 -6.27 10.93 -11.08
CA ARG A 52 -7.17 11.92 -11.68
C ARG A 52 -7.07 13.26 -10.94
N ALA A 53 -7.12 13.25 -9.61
CA ALA A 53 -7.02 14.48 -8.82
C ALA A 53 -5.69 15.21 -9.05
N ILE A 54 -4.57 14.49 -9.11
CA ILE A 54 -3.25 15.08 -9.32
C ILE A 54 -3.05 15.57 -10.76
N SER A 55 -3.59 14.85 -11.75
CA SER A 55 -3.47 15.25 -13.17
C SER A 55 -4.11 16.59 -13.53
N LEU A 56 -4.94 17.16 -12.64
CA LEU A 56 -5.55 18.48 -12.81
C LEU A 56 -4.57 19.63 -12.55
N SER A 57 -3.41 19.35 -11.95
CA SER A 57 -2.40 20.35 -11.62
C SER A 57 -1.01 19.86 -12.04
N LYS A 58 -0.10 20.80 -12.34
CA LYS A 58 1.32 20.51 -12.54
C LYS A 58 2.14 20.59 -11.25
N ARG A 59 1.51 21.00 -10.14
CA ARG A 59 2.15 21.19 -8.83
C ARG A 59 2.65 19.90 -8.22
N PHE A 60 2.00 18.78 -8.53
CA PHE A 60 2.35 17.47 -7.99
C PHE A 60 2.56 16.46 -9.13
N SER A 61 3.53 15.57 -8.94
CA SER A 61 3.70 14.37 -9.75
C SER A 61 3.62 13.13 -8.87
N LEU A 62 3.24 12.00 -9.47
CA LEU A 62 3.18 10.69 -8.81
C LEU A 62 4.21 9.76 -9.41
N GLN A 63 4.54 8.71 -8.66
CA GLN A 63 5.40 7.65 -9.18
C GLN A 63 4.81 7.02 -10.44
N GLU A 64 5.68 6.87 -11.45
CA GLU A 64 5.33 6.14 -12.66
C GLU A 64 5.51 4.65 -12.44
N ILE A 65 4.44 3.87 -12.62
CA ILE A 65 4.46 2.42 -12.45
C ILE A 65 3.84 1.79 -13.70
N VAL A 66 4.60 0.91 -14.34
CA VAL A 66 4.17 0.22 -15.55
C VAL A 66 3.37 -1.05 -15.20
N PRO A 67 2.22 -1.31 -15.85
CA PRO A 67 1.49 -2.56 -15.74
C PRO A 67 2.36 -3.78 -16.06
N LYS A 68 2.22 -4.86 -15.29
CA LYS A 68 2.97 -6.11 -15.48
C LYS A 68 2.04 -7.32 -15.49
N TYR A 69 2.54 -8.43 -16.06
CA TYR A 69 1.84 -9.71 -16.02
C TYR A 69 1.87 -10.29 -14.61
N CYS A 70 0.69 -10.65 -14.08
CA CYS A 70 0.54 -11.27 -12.78
C CYS A 70 0.28 -12.77 -12.94
N THR A 71 1.15 -13.62 -12.40
CA THR A 71 1.02 -15.09 -12.48
C THR A 71 -0.16 -15.62 -11.66
N TYR A 72 -0.47 -14.99 -10.52
CA TYR A 72 -1.62 -15.38 -9.68
C TYR A 72 -2.96 -15.22 -10.40
N PHE A 73 -3.15 -14.10 -11.11
CA PHE A 73 -4.38 -13.79 -11.84
C PHE A 73 -4.35 -14.14 -13.33
N GLN A 74 -3.18 -14.55 -13.84
CA GLN A 74 -2.92 -14.93 -15.24
C GLN A 74 -3.34 -13.86 -16.25
N LYS A 75 -3.10 -12.58 -15.93
CA LYS A 75 -3.41 -11.44 -16.80
C LYS A 75 -2.46 -10.28 -16.55
N ILE A 76 -2.33 -9.39 -17.54
CA ILE A 76 -1.71 -8.07 -17.32
C ILE A 76 -2.67 -7.26 -16.44
N ARG A 77 -2.19 -6.76 -15.30
CA ARG A 77 -3.00 -5.93 -14.39
C ARG A 77 -2.48 -4.51 -14.33
N GLY A 78 -3.43 -3.58 -14.22
CA GLY A 78 -3.14 -2.19 -13.87
C GLY A 78 -2.52 -2.08 -12.48
N VAL A 79 -1.96 -0.92 -12.17
CA VAL A 79 -1.23 -0.70 -10.94
C VAL A 79 -2.17 -0.38 -9.78
N SER A 80 -1.89 -0.95 -8.61
CA SER A 80 -2.68 -0.79 -7.39
C SER A 80 -1.75 -0.68 -6.16
N PRO A 81 -0.88 0.35 -6.09
CA PRO A 81 0.11 0.48 -5.03
C PRO A 81 -0.54 0.73 -3.67
N ALA A 82 0.16 0.39 -2.59
CA ALA A 82 -0.27 0.68 -1.22
C ALA A 82 -0.22 2.18 -0.90
N TYR A 83 0.76 2.88 -1.48
CA TYR A 83 1.05 4.29 -1.23
C TYR A 83 1.16 5.08 -2.55
N GLY A 84 0.82 6.36 -2.50
CA GLY A 84 1.13 7.32 -3.57
C GLY A 84 2.32 8.15 -3.15
N TRP A 85 3.45 7.96 -3.83
CA TRP A 85 4.65 8.75 -3.61
C TRP A 85 4.53 10.04 -4.41
N LEU A 86 4.02 11.08 -3.74
CA LEU A 86 3.90 12.41 -4.33
C LEU A 86 5.23 13.13 -4.31
N LYS A 87 5.53 13.81 -5.42
CA LYS A 87 6.59 14.80 -5.53
C LYS A 87 5.98 16.17 -5.81
N CYS A 88 6.37 17.18 -5.04
CA CYS A 88 6.06 18.57 -5.34
C CYS A 88 7.04 19.08 -6.41
N GLU A 89 6.52 19.68 -7.48
CA GLU A 89 7.34 20.16 -8.60
C GLU A 89 7.65 21.66 -8.52
N GLU A 90 6.92 22.44 -7.72
CA GLU A 90 7.17 23.88 -7.55
C GLU A 90 8.31 24.15 -6.56
N GLU A 91 9.23 25.06 -6.92
CA GLU A 91 10.38 25.41 -6.07
C GLU A 91 9.99 26.06 -4.74
N GLU A 92 8.82 26.70 -4.69
CA GLU A 92 8.23 27.29 -3.47
C GLU A 92 7.77 26.21 -2.47
N ASP A 93 7.49 24.99 -2.96
CA ASP A 93 7.10 23.82 -2.17
C ASP A 93 8.31 22.91 -1.85
N LYS A 94 9.47 23.51 -1.57
CA LYS A 94 10.69 22.82 -1.10
C LYS A 94 10.51 22.02 0.20
N HIS A 95 9.34 22.08 0.82
CA HIS A 95 8.91 21.19 1.87
C HIS A 95 7.52 20.65 1.51
N CYS A 96 7.49 19.56 0.75
CA CYS A 96 6.23 18.95 0.33
C CYS A 96 5.38 18.53 1.55
N TYR A 97 6.03 18.13 2.66
CA TYR A 97 5.42 17.91 3.98
C TYR A 97 4.77 19.17 4.56
N ALA A 98 5.41 20.33 4.36
CA ALA A 98 4.94 21.61 4.89
C ALA A 98 3.73 22.19 4.16
N CYS A 99 3.46 21.72 2.95
CA CYS A 99 2.29 22.12 2.17
C CYS A 99 0.97 21.74 2.87
N ASN A 100 1.00 20.74 3.76
CA ASN A 100 -0.12 20.39 4.64
C ASN A 100 0.09 20.72 6.13
N GLN A 101 1.30 21.10 6.55
CA GLN A 101 1.60 21.60 7.90
C GLN A 101 3.03 22.14 7.93
N GLN A 102 3.19 23.47 7.90
CA GLN A 102 4.44 24.19 8.17
C GLN A 102 5.42 23.35 9.02
N THR A 103 6.56 22.97 8.40
CA THR A 103 7.87 22.54 8.93
C THR A 103 8.44 21.27 8.27
N GLU A 104 9.60 21.47 7.63
CA GLU A 104 10.76 20.58 7.48
C GLU A 104 10.53 19.06 7.45
N ASN A 105 10.40 18.50 6.23
CA ASN A 105 11.21 17.38 5.71
C ASN A 105 10.65 16.93 4.34
N ASN A 106 11.54 16.66 3.38
CA ASN A 106 11.18 16.62 1.96
C ASN A 106 10.63 15.28 1.43
N TRP A 107 10.16 14.42 2.32
CA TRP A 107 9.59 13.12 1.96
C TRP A 107 8.44 12.79 2.92
N ILE A 108 7.24 12.55 2.38
CA ILE A 108 6.06 12.12 3.16
C ILE A 108 5.74 10.68 2.80
N PHE A 109 5.65 9.80 3.81
CA PHE A 109 5.19 8.41 3.68
C PHE A 109 3.73 8.29 3.23
#